data_AF-A0A9Q1AE76-F1
#
_entry.id   AF-A0A9Q1AE76-F1
#
_cell.length_a   1.000
_cell.length_b   1.000
_cell.length_c   1.000
_cell.angle_alpha   90.00
_cell.angle_beta   90.00
_cell.angle_gamma   90.00
#
_symmetry.space_group_name_H-M   'P 1'
#
loop_
_entity.id
_entity.type
_entity.pdbx_description
1 polymer ?
#
loop_
_entity_poly.entity_id
_entity_poly.type
_entity_poly.pdbx_seq_one_letter_code
_entity_poly.pdbx_strand_id
1 'polypeptide(L)'
;MSRQRPGRVPLPPAEVNIDKLEDVINEGNYYGAQQMYKSISARYLSAQRHSEALDILHSGACLQLKNGQVTCGSELAVIFVETLVKAKVSYDDDVLDRIRKIYKTFPQIPLPQDLGEDDDMQQLNEALGAAKTRVECCMSFLKAAIKWSAEFGAHRNGSPEIHAMLAEYLYSESPRAGHD
;
A
#
# COMPACT_ATOMS: atom_id res chain seq x y z
N MET A 1 17.93 39.23 17.52
CA MET A 1 16.46 39.16 17.36
C MET A 1 16.11 37.86 16.65
N SER A 2 15.58 36.90 17.37
CA SER A 2 15.24 35.56 16.86
C SER A 2 14.03 35.66 15.93
N ARG A 3 14.23 35.38 14.64
CA ARG A 3 13.14 35.27 13.67
C ARG A 3 12.21 34.13 14.10
N GLN A 4 11.01 34.49 14.55
CA GLN A 4 9.93 33.53 14.78
C GLN A 4 9.63 32.82 13.44
N ARG A 5 9.68 31.49 13.45
CA ARG A 5 9.20 30.68 12.32
C ARG A 5 7.70 30.94 12.17
N PRO A 6 7.18 31.19 10.96
CA PRO A 6 5.76 31.44 10.75
C PRO A 6 4.98 30.25 11.32
N GLY A 7 3.98 30.56 12.15
CA GLY A 7 3.24 29.59 12.94
C GLY A 7 2.80 28.41 12.08
N ARG A 8 3.28 27.21 12.44
CA ARG A 8 2.72 25.96 11.91
C ARG A 8 1.25 25.97 12.30
N VAL A 9 0.36 26.13 11.32
CA VAL A 9 -1.07 25.87 11.50
C VAL A 9 -1.19 24.55 12.25
N PRO A 10 -1.91 24.50 13.39
CA PRO A 10 -2.09 23.28 14.15
C PRO A 10 -2.57 22.18 13.20
N LEU A 11 -1.79 21.10 13.09
CA LEU A 11 -2.20 19.95 12.30
C LEU A 11 -3.42 19.34 13.02
N PRO A 12 -4.55 19.14 12.32
CA PRO A 12 -5.74 18.55 12.93
C PRO A 12 -5.47 17.10 13.37
N PRO A 13 -6.42 16.41 14.00
CA PRO A 13 -6.33 14.96 14.19
C PRO A 13 -6.22 14.23 12.85
N ALA A 14 -5.56 13.07 12.83
CA ALA A 14 -5.47 12.23 11.63
C ALA A 14 -6.85 11.93 11.02
N GLU A 15 -7.84 11.57 11.86
CA GLU A 15 -9.20 11.19 11.43
C GLU A 15 -9.87 12.27 10.58
N VAL A 16 -9.76 13.54 10.97
CA VAL A 16 -10.35 14.66 10.21
C VAL A 16 -9.76 14.79 8.80
N ASN A 17 -8.48 14.45 8.62
CA ASN A 17 -7.89 14.41 7.29
C ASN A 17 -8.25 13.13 6.55
N ILE A 18 -8.35 12.00 7.24
CA ILE A 18 -8.76 10.73 6.65
C ILE A 18 -10.16 10.91 6.04
N ASP A 19 -11.15 11.35 6.81
CA ASP A 19 -12.53 11.54 6.34
C ASP A 19 -12.60 12.39 5.06
N LYS A 20 -11.88 13.52 5.04
CA LYS A 20 -11.83 14.39 3.86
C LYS A 20 -11.19 13.72 2.65
N LEU A 21 -10.20 12.87 2.86
CA LEU A 21 -9.54 12.13 1.78
C LEU A 21 -10.41 10.97 1.30
N GLU A 22 -11.21 10.37 2.19
CA GLU A 22 -12.21 9.37 1.82
C GLU A 22 -13.28 9.99 0.92
N ASP A 23 -13.77 11.19 1.25
CA ASP A 23 -14.70 11.94 0.40
C ASP A 23 -14.14 12.16 -1.02
N VAL A 24 -12.88 12.58 -1.14
CA VAL A 24 -12.23 12.79 -2.45
C VAL A 24 -12.13 11.47 -3.24
N ILE A 25 -11.91 10.35 -2.56
CA ILE A 25 -11.91 9.03 -3.21
C ILE A 25 -13.33 8.68 -3.67
N ASN A 26 -14.35 8.95 -2.87
CA ASN A 26 -15.75 8.72 -3.21
C ASN A 26 -16.22 9.60 -4.38
N GLU A 27 -15.63 10.78 -4.56
CA GLU A 27 -15.80 11.64 -5.73
C GLU A 27 -15.09 11.10 -7.00
N GLY A 28 -14.35 9.98 -6.90
CA GLY A 28 -13.63 9.34 -8.00
C GLY A 28 -12.27 9.96 -8.31
N ASN A 29 -11.81 10.93 -7.52
CA ASN A 29 -10.51 11.59 -7.73
C ASN A 29 -9.38 10.81 -7.03
N TYR A 30 -9.14 9.58 -7.49
CA TYR A 30 -8.19 8.65 -6.88
C TYR A 30 -6.76 9.18 -6.89
N TYR A 31 -6.28 9.68 -8.03
CA TYR A 31 -4.92 10.22 -8.14
C TYR A 31 -4.74 11.50 -7.32
N GLY A 32 -5.74 12.40 -7.31
CA GLY A 32 -5.71 13.59 -6.47
C GLY A 32 -5.67 13.25 -4.98
N ALA A 33 -6.51 12.30 -4.54
CA ALA A 33 -6.49 11.78 -3.18
C ALA A 33 -5.11 11.22 -2.82
N GLN A 34 -4.49 10.43 -3.71
CA GLN A 34 -3.16 9.87 -3.51
C GLN A 34 -2.11 10.97 -3.25
N GLN A 35 -2.08 12.03 -4.07
CA GLN A 35 -1.14 13.14 -3.87
C GLN A 35 -1.40 13.87 -2.55
N MET A 36 -2.66 13.99 -2.14
CA MET A 36 -3.01 14.59 -0.85
C MET A 36 -2.59 13.70 0.33
N TYR A 37 -2.80 12.37 0.28
CA TYR A 37 -2.28 11.43 1.28
C TYR A 37 -0.76 11.55 1.44
N LYS A 38 -0.01 11.65 0.35
CA LYS A 38 1.45 11.85 0.36
C LYS A 38 1.85 13.18 1.00
N SER A 39 1.19 14.27 0.59
CA SER A 39 1.48 15.61 1.10
C SER A 39 1.16 15.74 2.59
N ILE A 40 0.00 15.24 3.01
CA ILE A 40 -0.45 15.32 4.41
C ILE A 40 0.45 14.45 5.29
N SER A 41 0.70 13.18 4.94
CA SER A 41 1.58 12.33 5.75
C SER A 41 2.99 12.91 5.91
N ALA A 42 3.57 13.51 4.86
CA ALA A 42 4.85 14.22 4.93
C ALA A 42 4.84 15.40 5.92
N ARG A 43 3.73 16.13 6.02
CA ARG A 43 3.57 17.21 7.03
C ARG A 43 3.53 16.67 8.45
N TYR A 44 2.85 15.54 8.70
CA TYR A 44 2.83 14.89 10.01
C TYR A 44 4.20 14.34 10.40
N LEU A 45 4.93 13.75 9.46
CA LEU A 45 6.33 13.34 9.65
C LEU A 45 7.24 14.51 10.01
N SER A 46 7.10 15.64 9.32
CA SER A 46 7.84 16.88 9.62
C SER A 46 7.50 17.48 10.99
N ALA A 47 6.35 17.09 11.55
CA ALA A 47 5.90 17.45 12.88
C ALA A 47 6.21 16.37 13.95
N GLN A 48 6.95 15.31 13.59
CA GLN A 48 7.27 14.17 14.48
C GLN A 48 6.03 13.41 14.98
N ARG A 49 4.89 13.54 14.29
CA ARG A 49 3.64 12.83 14.59
C ARG A 49 3.56 11.55 13.76
N HIS A 50 4.45 10.60 14.07
CA HIS A 50 4.67 9.41 13.24
C HIS A 50 3.47 8.45 13.22
N SER A 51 2.84 8.21 14.38
CA SER A 51 1.65 7.34 14.47
C SER A 51 0.55 7.81 13.52
N GLU A 52 0.24 9.10 13.55
CA GLU A 52 -0.83 9.68 12.72
C GLU A 52 -0.49 9.68 11.23
N ALA A 53 0.80 9.88 10.88
CA ALA A 53 1.23 9.73 9.50
C ALA A 53 1.02 8.29 9.00
N LEU A 54 1.32 7.30 9.84
CA LEU A 54 1.09 5.89 9.56
C LEU A 54 -0.41 5.59 9.41
N ASP A 55 -1.26 6.15 10.25
CA ASP A 55 -2.72 5.96 10.21
C ASP A 55 -3.33 6.51 8.92
N ILE A 56 -2.90 7.71 8.52
CA ILE A 56 -3.28 8.34 7.25
C ILE A 56 -2.85 7.47 6.06
N LEU A 57 -1.59 7.02 6.04
CA LEU A 57 -1.07 6.19 4.94
C LEU A 57 -1.73 4.82 4.87
N HIS A 58 -1.99 4.21 6.03
CA HIS A 58 -2.64 2.91 6.13
C HIS A 58 -4.08 2.96 5.62
N SER A 59 -4.85 3.98 6.02
CA SER A 59 -6.20 4.19 5.52
C SER A 59 -6.20 4.41 4.01
N GLY A 60 -5.36 5.33 3.51
CA GLY A 60 -5.27 5.62 2.09
C GLY A 60 -4.88 4.42 1.23
N ALA A 61 -3.91 3.61 1.68
CA ALA A 61 -3.53 2.38 1.00
C ALA A 61 -4.72 1.40 0.92
N CYS A 62 -5.40 1.14 2.05
CA CYS A 62 -6.56 0.25 2.06
C CYS A 62 -7.70 0.75 1.17
N LEU A 63 -8.03 2.04 1.24
CA LEU A 63 -9.17 2.59 0.52
C LEU A 63 -8.94 2.64 -0.99
N GLN A 64 -7.74 3.01 -1.43
CA GLN A 64 -7.38 2.97 -2.86
C GLN A 64 -7.41 1.54 -3.41
N LEU A 65 -6.85 0.57 -2.68
CA LEU A 65 -6.86 -0.84 -3.07
C LEU A 65 -8.29 -1.40 -3.16
N LYS A 66 -9.18 -1.07 -2.21
CA LYS A 66 -10.61 -1.45 -2.26
C LYS A 66 -11.34 -0.92 -3.47
N ASN A 67 -10.98 0.27 -3.96
CA ASN A 67 -11.54 0.89 -5.15
C ASN A 67 -10.86 0.41 -6.46
N GLY A 68 -10.04 -0.64 -6.39
CA GLY A 68 -9.33 -1.20 -7.56
C GLY A 68 -8.13 -0.37 -8.03
N GLN A 69 -7.77 0.69 -7.31
CA GLN A 69 -6.66 1.59 -7.67
C GLN A 69 -5.33 1.03 -7.16
N VAL A 70 -4.88 -0.06 -7.78
CA VAL A 70 -3.74 -0.84 -7.30
C VAL A 70 -2.44 -0.06 -7.28
N THR A 71 -2.17 0.72 -8.33
CA THR A 71 -0.96 1.54 -8.42
C THR A 71 -0.94 2.60 -7.32
N CYS A 72 -2.04 3.34 -7.14
CA CYS A 72 -2.16 4.38 -6.13
C CYS A 72 -2.04 3.81 -4.71
N GLY A 73 -2.79 2.74 -4.43
CA GLY A 73 -2.79 2.10 -3.12
C GLY A 73 -1.46 1.45 -2.76
N SER A 74 -0.80 0.80 -3.73
CA SER A 74 0.52 0.21 -3.54
C SER A 74 1.59 1.26 -3.28
N GLU A 75 1.56 2.41 -3.94
CA GLU A 75 2.51 3.48 -3.67
C GLU A 75 2.36 4.01 -2.24
N LEU A 76 1.13 4.23 -1.77
CA LEU A 76 0.87 4.60 -0.38
C LEU A 76 1.31 3.52 0.61
N ALA A 77 1.14 2.25 0.27
CA ALA A 77 1.62 1.12 1.08
C ALA A 77 3.15 1.07 1.18
N VAL A 78 3.88 1.36 0.10
CA VAL A 78 5.35 1.49 0.13
C VAL A 78 5.76 2.67 1.01
N ILE A 79 5.10 3.83 0.87
CA ILE A 79 5.39 5.01 1.70
C ILE A 79 5.08 4.75 3.18
N PHE A 80 4.05 3.94 3.48
CA PHE A 80 3.78 3.46 4.84
C PHE A 80 4.99 2.72 5.42
N VAL A 81 5.56 1.76 4.68
CA VAL A 81 6.75 1.02 5.13
C VAL A 81 7.98 1.92 5.25
N GLU A 82 8.22 2.81 4.28
CA GLU A 82 9.30 3.79 4.39
C GLU A 82 9.14 4.68 5.63
N THR A 83 7.89 4.99 5.99
CA THR A 83 7.57 5.77 7.19
C THR A 83 7.90 4.99 8.45
N LEU A 84 7.65 3.67 8.50
CA LEU A 84 8.08 2.81 9.61
C LEU A 84 9.60 2.86 9.79
N VAL A 85 10.36 2.76 8.70
CA VAL A 85 11.84 2.85 8.71
C VAL A 85 12.30 4.22 9.21
N LYS A 86 11.76 5.31 8.66
CA LYS A 86 12.11 6.69 9.07
C LYS A 86 11.75 6.97 10.53
N ALA A 87 10.63 6.44 10.99
CA ALA A 87 10.17 6.55 12.37
C ALA A 87 10.88 5.59 13.33
N LYS A 88 11.72 4.68 12.82
CA LYS A 88 12.41 3.62 13.56
C LYS A 88 11.45 2.77 14.40
N VAL A 89 10.28 2.46 13.83
CA VAL A 89 9.28 1.62 14.50
C VAL A 89 9.80 0.18 14.51
N SER A 90 9.91 -0.38 15.72
CA SER A 90 10.29 -1.78 15.93
C SER A 90 9.26 -2.72 15.31
N TYR A 91 9.71 -3.91 14.93
CA TYR A 91 8.80 -4.97 14.54
C TYR A 91 7.95 -5.42 15.74
N ASP A 92 6.64 -5.30 15.61
CA ASP A 92 5.65 -5.81 16.55
C ASP A 92 4.45 -6.43 15.79
N ASP A 93 3.59 -7.13 16.53
CA ASP A 93 2.42 -7.80 15.98
C ASP A 93 1.38 -6.80 15.44
N ASP A 94 1.28 -5.61 16.04
CA ASP A 94 0.33 -4.57 15.62
C ASP A 94 0.68 -4.01 14.23
N VAL A 95 1.95 -3.71 13.97
CA VAL A 95 2.45 -3.25 12.67
C VAL A 95 2.40 -4.38 11.65
N LEU A 96 2.69 -5.62 12.05
CA LEU A 96 2.50 -6.79 11.20
C LEU A 96 1.03 -6.93 10.77
N ASP A 97 0.08 -6.75 11.69
CA ASP A 97 -1.35 -6.79 11.40
C ASP A 97 -1.77 -5.67 10.43
N ARG A 98 -1.18 -4.48 10.55
CA ARG A 98 -1.40 -3.39 9.61
C ARG A 98 -0.90 -3.75 8.20
N ILE A 99 0.30 -4.32 8.09
CA ILE A 99 0.87 -4.81 6.82
C ILE A 99 -0.02 -5.91 6.24
N ARG A 100 -0.44 -6.87 7.05
CA ARG A 100 -1.34 -7.96 6.68
C ARG A 100 -2.69 -7.45 6.19
N LYS A 101 -3.23 -6.41 6.81
CA LYS A 101 -4.50 -5.79 6.38
C LYS A 101 -4.37 -5.12 5.01
N ILE A 102 -3.27 -4.39 4.76
CA ILE A 102 -2.99 -3.82 3.44
C ILE A 102 -2.86 -4.95 2.41
N TYR A 103 -2.05 -5.97 2.71
CA TYR A 103 -1.86 -7.15 1.86
C TYR A 103 -3.18 -7.82 1.47
N LYS A 104 -4.05 -8.12 2.44
CA LYS A 104 -5.37 -8.73 2.19
C LYS A 104 -6.33 -7.86 1.36
N THR A 105 -6.02 -6.57 1.23
CA THR A 105 -6.82 -5.63 0.44
C THR A 105 -6.35 -5.58 -1.03
N PHE A 106 -5.17 -6.12 -1.35
CA PHE A 106 -4.75 -6.23 -2.74
C PHE A 106 -5.74 -7.13 -3.51
N PRO A 107 -6.23 -6.67 -4.68
CA PRO A 107 -7.16 -7.47 -5.47
C PRO A 107 -6.46 -8.70 -6.04
N GLN A 108 -7.04 -9.88 -5.79
CA GLN A 108 -6.65 -11.15 -6.38
C GLN A 108 -7.66 -11.46 -7.49
N ILE A 109 -7.33 -11.10 -8.73
CA ILE A 109 -8.23 -11.31 -9.88
C ILE A 109 -7.61 -12.45 -10.70
N PRO A 110 -8.23 -13.65 -10.72
CA PRO A 110 -7.77 -14.75 -11.55
C PRO A 110 -7.79 -14.36 -13.03
N LEU A 111 -6.77 -14.81 -13.79
CA LEU A 111 -6.80 -14.64 -15.24
C LEU A 111 -8.01 -15.39 -15.85
N PRO A 112 -8.68 -14.81 -16.86
CA PRO A 112 -9.71 -15.52 -17.63
C PRO A 112 -9.11 -16.79 -18.27
N GLN A 113 -9.82 -17.92 -18.16
CA GLN A 113 -9.33 -19.25 -18.60
C GLN A 113 -10.04 -19.79 -19.86
N ASP A 114 -11.10 -19.15 -20.35
CA ASP A 114 -11.90 -19.63 -21.48
C ASP A 114 -11.85 -18.62 -22.63
N LEU A 115 -11.49 -19.06 -23.84
CA LEU A 115 -11.08 -18.20 -24.96
C LEU A 115 -11.94 -18.43 -26.21
N GLY A 116 -12.71 -17.42 -26.60
CA GLY A 116 -13.36 -17.29 -27.91
C GLY A 116 -12.47 -16.52 -28.92
N GLU A 117 -12.94 -16.42 -30.17
CA GLU A 117 -12.15 -15.96 -31.32
C GLU A 117 -11.98 -14.42 -31.41
N ASP A 118 -10.75 -13.99 -31.71
CA ASP A 118 -10.24 -12.68 -32.18
C ASP A 118 -10.53 -11.37 -31.38
N ASP A 119 -11.72 -11.12 -30.83
CA ASP A 119 -11.98 -9.90 -30.01
C ASP A 119 -11.42 -10.03 -28.57
N ASP A 120 -11.04 -11.26 -28.22
CA ASP A 120 -10.53 -11.66 -26.90
C ASP A 120 -9.03 -11.43 -26.72
N MET A 121 -8.24 -11.28 -27.79
CA MET A 121 -6.77 -11.17 -27.68
C MET A 121 -6.31 -9.83 -27.09
N GLN A 122 -6.98 -8.73 -27.45
CA GLN A 122 -6.69 -7.40 -26.89
C GLN A 122 -7.09 -7.33 -25.41
N GLN A 123 -8.28 -7.81 -25.06
CA GLN A 123 -8.75 -7.88 -23.67
C GLN A 123 -7.86 -8.80 -22.81
N LEU A 124 -7.36 -9.90 -23.38
CA LEU A 124 -6.41 -10.78 -22.71
C LEU A 124 -5.08 -10.09 -22.44
N ASN A 125 -4.55 -9.34 -23.41
CA ASN A 125 -3.29 -8.61 -23.21
C ASN A 125 -3.44 -7.50 -22.16
N GLU A 126 -4.59 -6.82 -22.13
CA GLU A 126 -4.94 -5.83 -21.09
C GLU A 126 -5.10 -6.48 -19.72
N ALA A 127 -5.80 -7.62 -19.61
CA ALA A 127 -5.97 -8.36 -18.38
C ALA A 127 -4.63 -8.91 -17.86
N LEU A 128 -3.77 -9.40 -18.75
CA LEU A 128 -2.42 -9.85 -18.43
C LEU A 128 -1.53 -8.67 -17.96
N GLY A 129 -1.63 -7.53 -18.63
CA GLY A 129 -0.96 -6.29 -18.24
C GLY A 129 -1.39 -5.84 -16.84
N ALA A 130 -2.70 -5.82 -16.58
CA ALA A 130 -3.25 -5.51 -15.27
C ALA A 130 -2.78 -6.50 -14.19
N ALA A 131 -2.78 -7.80 -14.48
CA ALA A 131 -2.28 -8.84 -13.57
C ALA A 131 -0.80 -8.64 -13.23
N LYS A 132 0.02 -8.40 -14.25
CA LYS A 132 1.44 -8.09 -14.07
C LYS A 132 1.64 -6.86 -13.18
N THR A 133 0.92 -5.77 -13.43
CA THR A 133 0.98 -4.56 -12.59
C THR A 133 0.60 -4.86 -11.14
N ARG A 134 -0.46 -5.67 -10.89
CA ARG A 134 -0.84 -6.05 -9.53
C ARG A 134 0.28 -6.81 -8.81
N VAL A 135 0.89 -7.78 -9.49
CA VAL A 135 2.02 -8.55 -8.97
C VAL A 135 3.21 -7.65 -8.64
N GLU A 136 3.60 -6.78 -9.56
CA GLU A 136 4.71 -5.85 -9.36
C GLU A 136 4.47 -4.90 -8.18
N CYS A 137 3.26 -4.35 -8.08
CA CYS A 137 2.84 -3.49 -6.98
C CYS A 137 2.90 -4.22 -5.62
N CYS A 138 2.24 -5.36 -5.49
CA CYS A 138 2.23 -6.14 -4.25
C CYS A 138 3.64 -6.59 -3.86
N MET A 139 4.42 -7.07 -4.83
CA MET A 139 5.81 -7.50 -4.62
C MET A 139 6.69 -6.36 -4.12
N SER A 140 6.55 -5.16 -4.70
CA SER A 140 7.31 -3.98 -4.26
C SER A 140 7.03 -3.64 -2.79
N PHE A 141 5.75 -3.61 -2.41
CA PHE A 141 5.32 -3.40 -1.03
C PHE A 141 5.86 -4.46 -0.07
N LEU A 142 5.66 -5.74 -0.37
CA LEU A 142 6.11 -6.83 0.51
C LEU A 142 7.63 -6.91 0.62
N LYS A 143 8.37 -6.64 -0.47
CA LYS A 143 9.84 -6.55 -0.42
C LYS A 143 10.32 -5.40 0.47
N ALA A 144 9.65 -4.25 0.43
CA ALA A 144 9.95 -3.15 1.35
C ALA A 144 9.69 -3.58 2.80
N ALA A 145 8.55 -4.25 3.05
CA ALA A 145 8.18 -4.71 4.39
C ALA A 145 9.15 -5.77 4.95
N ILE A 146 9.64 -6.69 4.10
CA ILE A 146 10.68 -7.67 4.47
C ILE A 146 11.95 -6.93 4.92
N LYS A 147 12.41 -5.95 4.16
CA LYS A 147 13.61 -5.16 4.51
C LYS A 147 13.44 -4.43 5.83
N TRP A 148 12.30 -3.76 6.03
CA TRP A 148 11.97 -3.11 7.31
C TRP A 148 12.00 -4.12 8.46
N SER A 149 11.31 -5.25 8.33
CA SER A 149 11.26 -6.26 9.40
C SER A 149 12.63 -6.86 9.72
N ALA A 150 13.54 -6.96 8.74
CA ALA A 150 14.91 -7.42 8.93
C ALA A 150 15.74 -6.43 9.75
N GLU A 151 15.56 -5.13 9.47
CA GLU A 151 16.31 -4.05 10.12
C GLU A 151 15.78 -3.75 11.54
N PHE A 152 14.47 -3.91 11.77
CA PHE A 152 13.79 -3.46 12.99
C PHE A 152 13.29 -4.57 13.92
N GLY A 153 13.75 -5.82 13.72
CA GLY A 153 13.77 -6.81 14.82
C GLY A 153 12.99 -8.12 14.64
N ALA A 154 12.50 -8.46 13.43
CA ALA A 154 11.82 -9.74 13.24
C ALA A 154 12.80 -10.93 13.22
N HIS A 155 13.72 -10.94 12.25
CA HIS A 155 14.75 -11.96 12.06
C HIS A 155 15.80 -11.41 11.09
N ARG A 156 17.03 -11.95 11.05
CA ARG A 156 18.14 -11.42 10.22
C ARG A 156 17.81 -11.25 8.73
N ASN A 157 16.83 -11.99 8.22
CA ASN A 157 16.38 -12.01 6.83
C ASN A 157 14.94 -11.45 6.66
N GLY A 158 14.37 -10.84 7.69
CA GLY A 158 12.98 -10.36 7.73
C GLY A 158 11.98 -11.40 8.26
N SER A 159 10.75 -10.96 8.49
CA SER A 159 9.66 -11.77 9.06
C SER A 159 9.28 -12.94 8.14
N PRO A 160 9.29 -14.19 8.65
CA PRO A 160 8.81 -15.37 7.92
C PRO A 160 7.37 -15.23 7.44
N GLU A 161 6.52 -14.53 8.19
CA GLU A 161 5.12 -14.29 7.85
C GLU A 161 5.01 -13.40 6.60
N ILE A 162 5.85 -12.37 6.47
CA ILE A 162 5.87 -11.51 5.28
C ILE A 162 6.42 -12.27 4.07
N HIS A 163 7.40 -13.16 4.27
CA HIS A 163 7.86 -14.08 3.21
C HIS A 163 6.75 -15.02 2.75
N ALA A 164 5.96 -15.58 3.67
CA ALA A 164 4.82 -16.44 3.34
C ALA A 164 3.75 -15.68 2.53
N MET A 165 3.38 -14.46 2.95
CA MET A 165 2.43 -13.62 2.20
C MET A 165 2.90 -13.36 0.76
N LEU A 166 4.20 -13.12 0.56
CA LEU A 166 4.77 -12.92 -0.78
C LEU A 166 4.71 -14.20 -1.62
N ALA A 167 5.08 -15.35 -1.03
CA ALA A 167 5.04 -16.63 -1.72
C ALA A 167 3.61 -17.02 -2.13
N GLU A 168 2.64 -16.85 -1.23
CA GLU A 168 1.22 -17.12 -1.48
C GLU A 168 0.67 -16.25 -2.62
N TYR A 169 1.00 -14.95 -2.63
CA TYR A 169 0.53 -14.03 -3.66
C TYR A 169 1.12 -14.35 -5.05
N LEU A 170 2.41 -14.71 -5.10
CA LEU A 170 3.03 -15.12 -6.36
C LEU A 170 2.47 -16.44 -6.88
N TYR A 171 2.13 -17.35 -5.96
CA TYR A 171 1.48 -18.60 -6.32
C TYR A 171 0.05 -18.38 -6.86
N SER A 172 -0.74 -17.48 -6.25
CA SER A 172 -2.11 -17.21 -6.69
C SER A 172 -2.20 -16.51 -8.05
N GLU A 173 -1.25 -15.64 -8.37
CA GLU A 173 -1.21 -14.93 -9.65
C GLU A 173 -0.44 -15.72 -10.74
N SER A 174 0.17 -16.85 -10.40
CA SER A 174 0.71 -17.77 -11.40
C SER A 174 -0.45 -18.43 -12.15
N PRO A 175 -0.40 -18.54 -13.49
CA PRO A 175 -1.38 -19.33 -14.22
C PRO A 175 -1.37 -20.72 -13.60
N ARG A 176 -2.50 -21.17 -13.02
CA ARG A 176 -2.64 -22.55 -12.61
C ARG A 176 -2.42 -23.38 -13.87
N ALA A 177 -1.23 -23.97 -14.01
CA ALA A 177 -1.05 -25.08 -14.91
C ALA A 177 -2.07 -26.12 -14.44
N GLY A 178 -3.07 -26.38 -15.27
CA GLY A 178 -4.13 -27.34 -14.97
C GLY A 178 -3.51 -28.61 -14.42
N HIS A 179 -3.91 -28.98 -13.21
CA HIS A 179 -3.74 -30.33 -12.73
C HIS A 179 -5.06 -31.03 -13.02
N ASP A 180 -4.95 -31.96 -13.97
CA ASP A 180 -5.87 -33.04 -14.37
C ASP A 180 -7.23 -32.68 -14.96
#